data_AF-A0AA39XME3-F1
#
_entry.id   AF-A0AA39XME3-F1
#
_cell.length_a   1.000
_cell.length_b   1.000
_cell.length_c   1.000
_cell.angle_alpha   90.00
_cell.angle_beta   90.00
_cell.angle_gamma   90.00
#
_symmetry.space_group_name_H-M   'P 1'
#
loop_
_entity.id
_entity.type
_entity.pdbx_description
1 polymer ?
#
loop_
_entity_poly.entity_id
_entity_poly.type
_entity_poly.pdbx_seq_one_letter_code
_entity_poly.pdbx_strand_id
1 'polypeptide(L)'
;ASEERNKILDWLQSLTPINFAAQQSDFINRRQAGTGQWLLESPLFCQWVENQKQTLFCPGIPGAGKTMLTAIVVDELAARFHDKQDVGLAVVYCNFRQHDQQTANHLVSNILKQLAESQSDLPTSLRDLYKRHIGRHTQPSIEEISTTLSRVAEKYTTLFVAIDALDE
;
A
#
# COMPACT_ATOMS: atom_id res chain seq x y z
N ALA A 1 10.77 -21.18 9.23
CA ALA A 1 10.07 -19.88 9.31
C ALA A 1 10.22 -19.07 8.02
N SER A 2 11.43 -18.90 7.48
CA SER A 2 11.68 -18.14 6.23
C SER A 2 11.02 -18.74 4.98
N GLU A 3 11.03 -20.07 4.83
CA GLU A 3 10.50 -20.71 3.62
C GLU A 3 8.96 -20.63 3.50
N GLU A 4 8.22 -20.84 4.59
CA GLU A 4 6.76 -20.67 4.60
C GLU A 4 6.37 -19.22 4.33
N ARG A 5 7.09 -18.26 4.93
CA ARG A 5 6.88 -16.83 4.68
C ARG A 5 7.02 -16.50 3.19
N ASN A 6 8.10 -16.95 2.55
CA ASN A 6 8.33 -16.67 1.13
C ASN A 6 7.22 -17.29 0.26
N LYS A 7 6.80 -18.53 0.54
CA LYS A 7 5.67 -19.16 -0.18
C LYS A 7 4.37 -18.36 -0.07
N ILE A 8 4.09 -17.78 1.10
CA ILE A 8 2.91 -16.94 1.31
C ILE A 8 3.03 -15.61 0.54
N LEU A 9 4.20 -14.97 0.56
CA LEU A 9 4.44 -13.74 -0.19
C LEU A 9 4.37 -13.95 -1.70
N ASP A 10 4.95 -15.04 -2.21
CA ASP A 10 4.86 -15.44 -3.61
C ASP A 10 3.40 -15.70 -4.02
N TRP A 11 2.62 -16.33 -3.13
CA TRP A 11 1.19 -16.51 -3.34
C TRP A 11 0.43 -15.18 -3.36
N LEU A 12 0.69 -14.27 -2.42
CA LEU A 12 0.09 -12.92 -2.43
C LEU A 12 0.45 -12.15 -3.71
N GLN A 13 1.69 -12.28 -4.19
CA GLN A 13 2.13 -11.71 -5.46
C GLN A 13 1.34 -12.27 -6.65
N SER A 14 0.88 -13.52 -6.59
CA SER A 14 0.04 -14.13 -7.64
C SER A 14 -1.41 -13.63 -7.65
N LEU A 15 -1.88 -12.98 -6.57
CA LEU A 15 -3.25 -12.46 -6.46
C LEU A 15 -3.46 -11.12 -7.16
N THR A 16 -2.40 -10.46 -7.62
CA THR A 16 -2.47 -9.15 -8.25
C THR A 16 -1.43 -9.03 -9.35
N PRO A 17 -1.82 -8.61 -10.58
CA PRO A 17 -0.87 -8.45 -11.67
C PRO A 17 -0.01 -7.19 -11.54
N ILE A 18 -0.29 -6.32 -10.55
CA ILE A 18 0.27 -4.98 -10.48
C ILE A 18 1.40 -4.90 -9.45
N ASN A 19 2.48 -4.23 -9.82
CA ASN A 19 3.58 -3.92 -8.92
C ASN A 19 3.65 -2.41 -8.65
N PHE A 20 2.96 -1.94 -7.62
CA PHE A 20 2.99 -0.52 -7.23
C PHE A 20 4.35 -0.07 -6.69
N ALA A 21 5.17 -0.98 -6.12
CA ALA A 21 6.52 -0.64 -5.68
C ALA A 21 7.41 -0.25 -6.88
N ALA A 22 7.29 -0.95 -8.01
CA ALA A 22 7.99 -0.57 -9.24
C ALA A 22 7.55 0.79 -9.78
N GLN A 23 6.25 1.11 -9.69
CA GLN A 23 5.72 2.43 -10.07
C GLN A 23 6.21 3.54 -9.14
N GLN A 24 6.19 3.30 -7.82
CA GLN A 24 6.76 4.19 -6.82
C GLN A 24 8.22 4.54 -7.15
N SER A 25 9.04 3.52 -7.44
CA SER A 25 10.44 3.73 -7.83
C SER A 25 10.57 4.55 -9.12
N ASP A 26 9.77 4.27 -10.15
CA ASP A 26 9.79 5.07 -11.39
C ASP A 26 9.43 6.54 -11.14
N PHE A 27 8.35 6.79 -10.40
CA PHE A 27 7.90 8.16 -10.11
C PHE A 27 8.93 8.93 -9.29
N ILE A 28 9.48 8.34 -8.23
CA ILE A 28 10.45 9.06 -7.40
C ILE A 28 11.77 9.30 -8.14
N ASN A 29 12.21 8.38 -9.00
CA ASN A 29 13.40 8.57 -9.84
C ASN A 29 13.26 9.73 -10.85
N ARG A 30 12.01 10.10 -11.20
CA ARG A 30 11.71 11.21 -12.11
C ARG A 30 11.51 12.54 -11.38
N ARG A 31 11.49 12.52 -10.04
CA ARG A 31 11.34 13.72 -9.21
C ARG A 31 12.44 14.73 -9.52
N GLN A 32 12.05 16.00 -9.69
CA GLN A 32 12.99 17.12 -9.73
C GLN A 32 13.23 17.63 -8.30
N ALA A 33 14.49 17.93 -7.97
CA ALA A 33 14.88 18.44 -6.66
C ALA A 33 14.01 19.63 -6.23
N GLY A 34 13.58 19.65 -4.96
CA GLY A 34 12.71 20.69 -4.39
C GLY A 34 11.21 20.54 -4.74
N THR A 35 10.83 19.64 -5.65
CA THR A 35 9.40 19.38 -5.93
C THR A 35 8.72 18.79 -4.70
N GLY A 36 7.50 19.27 -4.42
CA GLY A 36 6.65 18.79 -3.32
C GLY A 36 7.06 19.26 -1.92
N GLN A 37 8.15 20.02 -1.77
CA GLN A 37 8.65 20.44 -0.46
C GLN A 37 7.62 21.27 0.32
N TRP A 38 6.92 22.17 -0.38
CA TRP A 38 5.85 22.99 0.20
C TRP A 38 4.73 22.17 0.85
N LEU A 39 4.47 20.95 0.35
CA LEU A 39 3.45 20.06 0.91
C LEU A 39 3.98 19.39 2.18
N LEU A 40 5.21 18.88 2.14
CA LEU A 40 5.85 18.21 3.27
C LEU A 40 6.07 19.16 4.46
N GLU A 41 6.28 20.44 4.19
CA GLU A 41 6.42 21.49 5.22
C GLU A 41 5.08 22.10 5.64
N SER A 42 3.98 21.71 5.00
CA SER A 42 2.66 22.27 5.30
C SER A 42 2.17 21.81 6.67
N PRO A 43 1.51 22.69 7.46
CA PRO A 43 0.89 22.30 8.72
C PRO A 43 -0.13 21.16 8.56
N LEU A 44 -0.84 21.13 7.43
CA LEU A 44 -1.81 20.07 7.11
C LEU A 44 -1.15 18.70 7.02
N PHE A 45 -0.02 18.58 6.31
CA PHE A 45 0.73 17.34 6.22
C PHE A 45 1.30 16.92 7.58
N CYS A 46 1.97 17.83 8.29
CA CYS A 46 2.54 17.54 9.60
C CYS A 46 1.48 17.04 10.60
N GLN A 47 0.32 17.72 10.66
CA GLN A 47 -0.80 17.30 11.48
C GLN A 47 -1.37 15.94 11.06
N TRP A 48 -1.46 15.68 9.76
CA TRP A 48 -1.93 14.38 9.27
C TRP A 48 -1.00 13.23 9.65
N VAL A 49 0.32 13.46 9.62
CA VAL A 49 1.32 12.44 10.01
C VAL A 49 1.32 12.17 11.52
N GLU A 50 1.10 13.20 12.34
CA GLU A 50 1.19 13.10 13.80
C GLU A 50 -0.09 12.58 14.47
N ASN A 51 -1.25 12.72 13.83
CA ASN A 51 -2.54 12.37 14.40
C ASN A 51 -3.09 11.06 13.84
N GLN A 52 -3.86 10.34 14.67
CA GLN A 52 -4.52 9.10 14.24
C GLN A 52 -5.85 9.36 13.52
N LYS A 53 -6.23 8.41 12.66
CA LYS A 53 -7.52 8.35 11.95
C LYS A 53 -7.85 9.62 11.14
N GLN A 54 -6.83 10.18 10.49
CA GLN A 54 -6.97 11.36 9.64
C GLN A 54 -6.95 10.99 8.15
N THR A 55 -7.68 11.75 7.34
CA THR A 55 -7.62 11.68 5.88
C THR A 55 -7.08 13.01 5.35
N LEU A 56 -5.94 12.98 4.66
CA LEU A 56 -5.45 14.12 3.89
C LEU A 56 -5.97 13.98 2.46
N PHE A 57 -6.85 14.90 2.06
CA PHE A 57 -7.38 14.94 0.70
C PHE A 57 -6.64 16.00 -0.12
N CYS A 58 -6.09 15.61 -1.26
CA CYS A 58 -5.31 16.47 -2.15
C CYS A 58 -6.03 16.68 -3.49
N PRO A 59 -7.01 17.60 -3.56
CA PRO A 59 -7.70 17.89 -4.81
C PRO A 59 -6.77 18.63 -5.78
N GLY A 60 -6.99 18.42 -7.07
CA GLY A 60 -6.25 19.14 -8.10
C GLY A 60 -6.74 18.81 -9.50
N ILE A 61 -6.61 19.77 -10.41
CA ILE A 61 -6.94 19.58 -11.83
C ILE A 61 -6.07 18.47 -12.46
N PRO A 62 -6.50 17.87 -13.59
CA PRO A 62 -5.64 17.00 -14.38
C PRO A 62 -4.32 17.69 -14.72
N GLY A 63 -3.20 16.98 -14.59
CA GLY A 63 -1.86 17.53 -14.83
C GLY A 63 -1.27 18.35 -13.68
N ALA A 64 -1.97 18.55 -12.55
CA ALA A 64 -1.44 19.28 -11.39
C ALA A 64 -0.28 18.57 -10.64
N GLY A 65 0.14 17.39 -11.09
CA GLY A 65 1.24 16.63 -10.47
C GLY A 65 0.84 15.80 -9.25
N LYS A 66 -0.44 15.47 -9.08
CA LYS A 66 -0.96 14.67 -7.95
C LYS A 66 -0.19 13.36 -7.73
N THR A 67 0.00 12.57 -8.78
CA THR A 67 0.79 11.32 -8.75
C THR A 67 2.20 11.53 -8.23
N MET A 68 2.87 12.60 -8.65
CA MET A 68 4.22 12.94 -8.16
C MET A 68 4.19 13.34 -6.69
N LEU A 69 3.19 14.12 -6.26
CA LEU A 69 3.01 14.48 -4.84
C LEU A 69 2.74 13.24 -3.99
N THR A 70 1.90 12.30 -4.46
CA THR A 70 1.66 11.02 -3.80
C THR A 70 2.96 10.24 -3.64
N ALA A 71 3.76 10.11 -4.71
CA ALA A 71 5.05 9.43 -4.65
C ALA A 71 6.02 10.09 -3.66
N ILE A 72 6.07 11.42 -3.62
CA ILE A 72 6.89 12.18 -2.67
C ILE A 72 6.45 11.95 -1.23
N VAL A 73 5.14 11.93 -0.97
CA VAL A 73 4.59 11.64 0.37
C VAL A 73 4.97 10.23 0.81
N VAL A 74 4.82 9.23 -0.07
CA VAL A 74 5.16 7.84 0.22
C VAL A 74 6.66 7.69 0.51
N ASP A 75 7.52 8.36 -0.27
CA ASP A 75 8.97 8.37 -0.08
C ASP A 75 9.37 8.99 1.27
N GLU A 76 8.78 10.14 1.63
CA GLU A 76 8.99 10.79 2.91
C GLU A 76 8.54 9.91 4.09
N LEU A 77 7.36 9.29 4.01
CA LEU A 77 6.86 8.40 5.05
C LEU A 77 7.76 7.17 5.21
N ALA A 78 8.21 6.58 4.10
CA ALA A 78 9.13 5.45 4.12
C ALA A 78 10.47 5.81 4.78
N ALA A 79 11.02 6.99 4.49
CA ALA A 79 12.25 7.48 5.11
C ALA A 79 12.05 7.79 6.60
N ARG A 80 10.98 8.50 6.95
CA ARG A 80 10.68 8.93 8.33
C ARG A 80 10.43 7.76 9.28
N PHE A 81 9.87 6.67 8.78
CA PHE A 81 9.47 5.50 9.59
C PHE A 81 10.27 4.24 9.26
N HIS A 82 11.40 4.33 8.57
CA HIS A 82 12.20 3.18 8.13
C HIS A 82 12.54 2.19 9.26
N ASP A 83 12.89 2.70 10.45
CA ASP A 83 13.27 1.87 11.60
C ASP A 83 12.08 1.41 12.46
N LYS A 84 10.85 1.84 12.12
CA LYS A 84 9.64 1.56 12.91
C LYS A 84 8.84 0.40 12.32
N GLN A 85 9.07 -0.79 12.87
CA GLN A 85 8.35 -2.01 12.46
C GLN A 85 6.85 -1.99 12.79
N ASP A 86 6.40 -1.08 13.65
CA ASP A 86 5.01 -0.91 14.05
C ASP A 86 4.23 0.11 13.19
N VAL A 87 4.87 0.69 12.17
CA VAL A 87 4.23 1.58 11.20
C VAL A 87 4.08 0.89 9.85
N GLY A 88 2.84 0.81 9.35
CA GLY A 88 2.51 0.23 8.07
C GLY A 88 2.41 1.32 6.99
N LEU A 89 2.88 1.01 5.78
CA LEU A 89 2.76 1.89 4.62
C LEU A 89 2.35 1.06 3.40
N ALA A 90 1.31 1.51 2.71
CA ALA A 90 0.88 0.96 1.43
C ALA A 90 0.54 2.09 0.45
N VAL A 91 0.78 1.83 -0.84
CA VAL A 91 0.46 2.76 -1.93
C VAL A 91 -0.35 2.06 -3.04
N VAL A 92 -1.32 2.78 -3.58
CA VAL A 92 -2.10 2.37 -4.75
C VAL A 92 -2.10 3.52 -5.76
N TYR A 93 -1.76 3.20 -7.01
CA TYR A 93 -1.81 4.11 -8.13
C TYR A 93 -2.93 3.68 -9.08
N CYS A 94 -4.10 4.31 -8.95
CA CYS A 94 -5.20 4.03 -9.88
C CYS A 94 -4.86 4.53 -11.28
N ASN A 95 -5.35 3.80 -12.29
CA ASN A 95 -5.17 4.10 -13.70
C ASN A 95 -6.38 3.56 -14.47
N PHE A 96 -7.26 4.46 -14.92
CA PHE A 96 -8.49 4.10 -15.65
C PHE A 96 -8.25 3.20 -16.87
N ARG A 97 -7.06 3.26 -17.49
CA ARG A 97 -6.72 2.46 -18.67
C ARG A 97 -6.45 0.98 -18.35
N GLN A 98 -6.31 0.64 -17.07
CA GLN A 98 -6.00 -0.69 -16.59
C GLN A 98 -7.15 -1.30 -15.79
N HIS A 99 -8.39 -0.94 -16.11
CA HIS A 99 -9.58 -1.33 -15.35
C HIS A 99 -9.72 -2.86 -15.15
N ASP A 100 -9.33 -3.65 -16.15
CA ASP A 100 -9.32 -5.12 -16.07
C ASP A 100 -8.27 -5.67 -15.09
N GLN A 101 -7.19 -4.91 -14.86
CA GLN A 101 -6.11 -5.24 -13.95
C GLN A 101 -6.30 -4.63 -12.56
N GLN A 102 -7.11 -3.58 -12.42
CA GLN A 102 -7.37 -2.84 -11.19
C GLN A 102 -8.77 -3.11 -10.61
N THR A 103 -9.17 -4.38 -10.57
CA THR A 103 -10.36 -4.77 -9.82
C THR A 103 -10.18 -4.47 -8.32
N ALA A 104 -11.26 -4.23 -7.59
CA ALA A 104 -11.20 -4.01 -6.13
C ALA A 104 -10.47 -5.16 -5.42
N ASN A 105 -10.65 -6.40 -5.88
CA ASN A 105 -9.91 -7.57 -5.40
C ASN A 105 -8.39 -7.40 -5.54
N HIS A 106 -7.92 -6.98 -6.71
CA HIS A 106 -6.49 -6.80 -6.97
C HIS A 106 -5.91 -5.65 -6.15
N LEU A 107 -6.64 -4.55 -5.97
CA LEU A 107 -6.18 -3.39 -5.19
C LEU A 107 -6.07 -3.74 -3.71
N VAL A 108 -7.09 -4.34 -3.11
CA VAL A 108 -7.07 -4.75 -1.70
C VAL A 108 -6.03 -5.85 -1.46
N SER A 109 -5.89 -6.80 -2.39
CA SER A 109 -4.82 -7.81 -2.33
C SER A 109 -3.43 -7.18 -2.36
N ASN A 110 -3.25 -6.11 -3.14
CA ASN A 110 -1.98 -5.41 -3.23
C ASN A 110 -1.63 -4.67 -1.93
N ILE A 111 -2.62 -4.01 -1.30
CA ILE A 111 -2.42 -3.40 0.02
C ILE A 111 -2.04 -4.47 1.05
N LEU A 112 -2.77 -5.59 1.09
CA LEU A 112 -2.44 -6.72 1.98
C LEU A 112 -1.02 -7.25 1.73
N LYS A 113 -0.64 -7.38 0.45
CA LYS A 113 0.70 -7.81 0.04
C LYS A 113 1.77 -6.86 0.59
N GLN A 114 1.67 -5.55 0.33
CA GLN A 114 2.64 -4.55 0.78
C GLN A 114 2.81 -4.58 2.31
N LEU A 115 1.70 -4.65 3.04
CA LEU A 115 1.72 -4.72 4.50
C LEU A 115 2.20 -6.05 5.06
N ALA A 116 2.11 -7.15 4.30
CA ALA A 116 2.68 -8.43 4.70
C ALA A 116 4.20 -8.47 4.45
N GLU A 117 4.69 -7.84 3.38
CA GLU A 117 6.11 -7.78 3.05
C GLU A 117 6.93 -7.04 4.10
N SER A 118 6.38 -5.98 4.69
CA SER A 118 7.01 -5.19 5.75
C SER A 118 7.08 -5.91 7.11
N GLN A 119 6.37 -7.03 7.29
CA GLN A 119 6.39 -7.78 8.54
C GLN A 119 7.47 -8.87 8.57
N SER A 120 8.17 -8.95 9.70
CA SER A 120 9.12 -10.01 10.00
C SER A 120 8.40 -11.35 10.21
N ASP A 121 7.26 -11.34 10.91
CA ASP A 121 6.38 -12.50 11.09
C ASP A 121 4.98 -12.25 10.52
N LEU A 122 4.48 -13.20 9.72
CA LEU A 122 3.16 -13.08 9.08
C LEU A 122 2.03 -13.43 10.05
N PRO A 123 0.94 -12.65 10.12
CA PRO A 123 -0.16 -12.95 11.04
C PRO A 123 -0.81 -14.31 10.76
N THR A 124 -1.27 -14.98 11.82
CA THR A 124 -1.96 -16.28 11.71
C THR A 124 -3.15 -16.22 10.75
N SER A 125 -3.88 -15.10 10.72
CA SER A 125 -4.97 -14.88 9.76
C SER A 125 -4.54 -15.04 8.30
N LEU A 126 -3.37 -14.52 7.95
CA LEU A 126 -2.82 -14.62 6.60
C LEU A 126 -2.33 -16.05 6.30
N ARG A 127 -1.70 -16.70 7.28
CA ARG A 127 -1.30 -18.12 7.16
C ARG A 127 -2.50 -19.03 6.92
N ASP A 128 -3.59 -18.81 7.66
CA ASP A 128 -4.82 -19.59 7.54
C ASP A 128 -5.51 -19.35 6.20
N LEU A 129 -5.53 -18.10 5.73
CA LEU A 129 -6.04 -17.76 4.40
C LEU A 129 -5.23 -18.51 3.32
N TYR A 130 -3.91 -18.40 3.36
CA TYR A 130 -3.03 -19.13 2.43
C TYR A 130 -3.31 -20.63 2.42
N LYS A 131 -3.34 -21.27 3.60
CA LYS A 131 -3.57 -22.72 3.73
C LYS A 131 -4.93 -23.15 3.16
N ARG A 132 -5.98 -22.33 3.35
CA ARG A 132 -7.33 -22.61 2.82
C ARG A 132 -7.36 -22.65 1.29
N HIS A 133 -6.63 -21.75 0.64
CA HIS A 133 -6.68 -21.57 -0.80
C HIS A 133 -5.64 -22.39 -1.55
N ILE A 134 -4.44 -22.56 -0.99
CA ILE A 134 -3.37 -23.31 -1.66
C ILE A 134 -3.72 -24.78 -1.86
N GLY A 135 -4.35 -25.42 -0.86
CA GLY A 135 -4.74 -26.84 -0.95
C GLY A 135 -5.97 -27.10 -1.82
N ARG A 136 -6.76 -26.06 -2.11
CA ARG A 136 -7.98 -26.15 -2.93
C ARG A 136 -7.80 -25.60 -4.34
N HIS A 137 -6.65 -25.01 -4.65
CA HIS A 137 -6.38 -24.31 -5.90
C HIS A 137 -7.44 -23.24 -6.24
N THR A 138 -7.90 -22.49 -5.23
CA THR A 138 -8.85 -21.39 -5.38
C THR A 138 -8.21 -20.04 -5.05
N GLN A 139 -8.85 -18.95 -5.44
CA GLN A 139 -8.49 -17.60 -5.00
C GLN A 139 -9.41 -17.13 -3.87
N PRO A 140 -8.92 -16.29 -2.94
CA PRO A 140 -9.72 -15.72 -1.87
C PRO A 140 -10.72 -14.69 -2.41
N SER A 141 -11.88 -14.59 -1.78
CA SER A 141 -12.85 -13.55 -2.09
C SER A 141 -12.40 -12.18 -1.55
N ILE A 142 -13.03 -11.10 -2.03
CA ILE A 142 -12.75 -9.74 -1.52
C ILE A 142 -12.99 -9.64 -0.02
N GLU A 143 -14.00 -10.34 0.49
CA GLU A 143 -14.38 -10.35 1.91
C GLU A 143 -13.32 -11.06 2.75
N GLU A 144 -12.77 -12.17 2.26
CA GLU A 144 -11.68 -12.90 2.92
C GLU A 144 -10.39 -12.08 2.95
N ILE A 145 -10.06 -11.43 1.83
CA ILE A 145 -8.88 -10.55 1.74
C ILE A 145 -9.07 -9.35 2.68
N SER A 146 -10.22 -8.69 2.65
CA SER A 146 -10.51 -7.50 3.47
C SER A 146 -10.48 -7.84 4.97
N THR A 147 -11.07 -8.97 5.35
CA THR A 147 -11.03 -9.45 6.74
C THR A 147 -9.60 -9.74 7.18
N THR A 148 -8.79 -10.32 6.31
CA THR A 148 -7.38 -10.61 6.59
C THR A 148 -6.56 -9.33 6.69
N LEU A 149 -6.79 -8.37 5.78
CA LEU A 149 -6.18 -7.05 5.78
C LEU A 149 -6.48 -6.31 7.09
N SER A 150 -7.72 -6.30 7.56
CA SER A 150 -8.06 -5.69 8.86
C SER A 150 -7.25 -6.29 10.02
N ARG A 151 -7.09 -7.62 10.06
CA ARG A 151 -6.29 -8.30 11.10
C ARG A 151 -4.79 -8.03 10.97
N VAL A 152 -4.29 -7.84 9.76
CA VAL A 152 -2.89 -7.42 9.52
C VAL A 152 -2.70 -5.97 9.96
N ALA A 153 -3.67 -5.10 9.66
CA ALA A 153 -3.66 -3.69 10.04
C ALA A 153 -3.62 -3.50 11.58
N GLU A 154 -4.28 -4.37 12.34
CA GLU A 154 -4.25 -4.37 13.82
C GLU A 154 -2.84 -4.58 14.42
N LYS A 155 -1.86 -5.03 13.63
CA LYS A 155 -0.47 -5.15 14.09
C LYS A 155 0.30 -3.84 14.06
N TYR A 156 -0.21 -2.84 13.36
CA TYR A 156 0.41 -1.54 13.24
C TYR A 156 -0.20 -0.56 14.24
N THR A 157 0.65 0.23 14.90
CA THR A 157 0.20 1.37 15.72
C THR A 157 -0.33 2.50 14.83
N THR A 158 0.26 2.65 13.65
CA THR A 158 -0.14 3.60 12.62
C THR A 158 -0.05 2.93 11.24
N LEU A 159 -1.08 3.09 10.42
CA LEU A 159 -1.11 2.60 9.05
C LEU A 159 -1.39 3.77 8.11
N PHE A 160 -0.49 4.00 7.16
CA PHE A 160 -0.66 4.94 6.06
C PHE A 160 -1.04 4.18 4.79
N VAL A 161 -2.13 4.60 4.15
CA VAL A 161 -2.54 4.09 2.83
C VAL A 161 -2.66 5.29 1.90
N ALA A 162 -1.74 5.40 0.96
CA ALA A 162 -1.75 6.43 -0.08
C ALA A 162 -2.48 5.90 -1.31
N ILE A 163 -3.47 6.64 -1.80
CA ILE A 163 -4.25 6.27 -2.99
C ILE A 163 -4.23 7.45 -3.96
N ASP A 164 -3.59 7.26 -5.11
CA ASP A 164 -3.58 8.23 -6.20
C ASP A 164 -4.73 7.96 -7.16
N ALA A 165 -5.34 9.03 -7.67
CA ALA A 165 -6.36 9.00 -8.73
C ALA A 165 -7.57 8.08 -8.46
N LEU A 166 -8.08 8.06 -7.22
CA LEU A 166 -9.24 7.24 -6.84
C LEU A 166 -10.54 7.59 -7.61
N ASP A 167 -10.62 8.79 -8.16
CA ASP A 167 -11.74 9.28 -8.96
C ASP A 167 -11.75 8.79 -10.42
N GLU A 168 -10.68 8.12 -10.85
CA GLU A 168 -10.53 7.55 -12.19
C GLU A 168 -11.25 6.21 -12.41
#